data_AF-A0A923BZN7-F1
#
_entry.id   AF-A0A923BZN7-F1
#
_cell.length_a   1.000
_cell.length_b   1.000
_cell.length_c   1.000
_cell.angle_alpha   90.00
_cell.angle_beta   90.00
_cell.angle_gamma   90.00
#
_symmetry.space_group_name_H-M   'P 1'
#
loop_
_entity.id
_entity.type
_entity.pdbx_description
1 polymer ?
#
loop_
_entity_poly.entity_id
_entity_poly.type
_entity_poly.pdbx_seq_one_letter_code
_entity_poly.pdbx_strand_id
1 'polypeptide(L)'
;MKTIDELEARLTAQRRVLMWLVQELSAEQAARLMAELWEPFPPQDGQEDPGAVPAGAFAVEAGYGAEIRMILRGLSPPDSQGGGDKT
;
A
#
# COMPACT_ATOMS: atom_id res chain seq x y z
N MET A 1 16.32 25.11 -4.87
CA MET A 1 15.10 24.45 -5.36
C MET A 1 15.53 23.07 -5.81
N LYS A 2 15.04 21.98 -5.20
CA LYS A 2 15.36 20.63 -5.69
C LYS A 2 14.62 20.38 -7.00
N THR A 3 15.23 19.68 -7.94
CA THR A 3 14.55 19.31 -9.19
C THR A 3 13.52 18.22 -8.91
N ILE A 4 12.53 18.08 -9.79
CA ILE A 4 11.55 17.00 -9.71
C ILE A 4 12.27 15.64 -9.75
N ASP A 5 13.27 15.50 -10.63
CA ASP A 5 14.10 14.29 -10.77
C ASP A 5 14.84 13.92 -9.47
N GLU A 6 15.36 14.89 -8.73
CA GLU A 6 16.01 14.65 -7.43
C GLU A 6 15.04 14.12 -6.38
N LEU A 7 13.79 14.59 -6.41
CA LEU A 7 12.74 14.11 -5.51
C LEU A 7 12.33 12.68 -5.87
N GLU A 8 12.13 12.40 -7.16
CA GLU A 8 11.79 11.07 -7.66
C GLU A 8 12.88 10.04 -7.34
N ALA A 9 14.16 10.39 -7.52
CA ALA A 9 15.28 9.54 -7.17
C ALA A 9 15.31 9.20 -5.67
N ARG A 10 15.06 10.19 -4.81
CA ARG A 10 15.00 9.99 -3.35
C ARG A 10 13.83 9.10 -2.94
N LEU A 11 12.64 9.34 -3.47
CA LEU A 11 11.46 8.54 -3.17
C LEU A 11 11.65 7.09 -3.63
N THR A 12 12.23 6.90 -4.81
CA THR A 12 12.57 5.57 -5.33
C THR A 12 13.56 4.84 -4.43
N ALA A 13 14.61 5.51 -3.97
CA ALA A 13 15.58 4.93 -3.04
C ALA A 13 14.92 4.52 -1.70
N GLN A 14 14.07 5.38 -1.14
CA GLN A 14 13.35 5.10 0.09
C GLN A 14 12.38 3.91 -0.06
N ARG A 15 11.58 3.89 -1.13
CA ARG A 15 10.70 2.76 -1.45
C ARG A 15 11.46 1.45 -1.52
N ARG A 16 12.62 1.44 -2.17
CA ARG A 16 13.45 0.23 -2.29
C ARG A 16 13.93 -0.29 -0.94
N VAL A 17 14.36 0.61 -0.05
CA VAL A 17 14.77 0.25 1.33
C VAL A 17 13.59 -0.28 2.12
N LEU A 18 12.43 0.39 2.07
CA LEU A 18 11.22 -0.04 2.79
C LEU A 18 10.75 -1.42 2.32
N MET A 19 10.69 -1.65 1.01
CA MET A 19 10.34 -2.97 0.46
C MET A 19 11.30 -4.07 0.92
N TRP A 20 12.60 -3.78 0.98
CA TRP A 20 13.58 -4.74 1.49
C TRP A 20 13.34 -5.05 2.97
N LEU A 21 13.18 -4.03 3.82
CA LEU A 21 12.88 -4.24 5.25
C LEU A 21 11.58 -5.04 5.47
N VAL A 22 10.55 -4.75 4.67
CA VAL A 22 9.27 -5.44 4.74
C VAL A 22 9.40 -6.93 4.39
N GLN A 23 10.29 -7.29 3.46
CA GLN A 23 10.54 -8.69 3.10
C GLN A 23 11.24 -9.50 4.21
N GLU A 24 11.93 -8.84 5.13
CA GLU A 24 12.62 -9.49 6.26
C GLU A 24 11.70 -9.72 7.48
N LEU A 25 10.44 -9.27 7.42
CA LEU A 25 9.49 -9.41 8.52
C LEU A 25 9.07 -10.87 8.70
N SER A 26 8.91 -11.29 9.95
CA SER A 26 8.21 -12.55 10.25
C SER A 26 6.74 -12.46 9.82
N ALA A 27 6.08 -13.60 9.62
CA ALA A 27 4.66 -13.63 9.27
C ALA A 27 3.78 -12.87 10.29
N GLU A 28 4.10 -12.96 11.58
CA GLU A 28 3.39 -12.23 12.65
C GLU A 28 3.60 -10.71 12.53
N GLN A 29 4.84 -10.27 12.30
CA GLN A 29 5.16 -8.85 12.12
C GLN A 29 4.52 -8.28 10.85
N ALA A 30 4.53 -9.05 9.76
CA ALA A 30 3.87 -8.70 8.50
C ALA A 30 2.35 -8.57 8.68
N ALA A 31 1.71 -9.52 9.37
CA ALA A 31 0.27 -9.46 9.66
C ALA A 31 -0.10 -8.23 10.49
N ARG A 32 0.69 -7.90 11.52
CA ARG A 32 0.50 -6.68 12.31
C ARG A 32 0.69 -5.42 11.46
N LEU A 33 1.75 -5.35 10.66
CA LEU A 33 2.01 -4.21 9.79
C LEU A 33 0.88 -3.98 8.77
N MET A 34 0.37 -5.07 8.18
CA MET A 34 -0.80 -5.04 7.29
C MET A 34 -2.02 -4.50 8.04
N ALA A 35 -2.31 -4.99 9.25
CA ALA A 35 -3.48 -4.52 10.01
C ALA A 35 -3.43 -3.03 10.36
N GLU A 36 -2.24 -2.49 10.63
CA GLU A 36 -2.04 -1.09 11.01
C GLU A 36 -2.05 -0.13 9.80
N LEU A 37 -1.48 -0.56 8.66
CA LEU A 37 -1.30 0.31 7.50
C LEU A 37 -2.34 0.12 6.40
N TRP A 38 -3.06 -1.00 6.40
CA TRP A 38 -4.06 -1.27 5.37
C TRP A 38 -5.32 -0.44 5.64
N GLU A 39 -5.45 0.67 4.93
CA GLU A 39 -6.70 1.40 4.82
C GLU A 39 -7.50 0.88 3.60
N PRO A 40 -8.71 0.35 3.78
CA PRO A 40 -9.61 0.08 2.66
C PRO A 40 -9.97 1.41 1.98
N PHE A 41 -9.72 1.50 0.67
CA PHE A 41 -10.18 2.63 -0.14
C PHE A 41 -11.34 2.18 -1.05
N PRO A 42 -12.42 2.97 -1.18
CA PRO A 42 -12.68 4.25 -0.49
C PRO A 42 -13.12 4.07 0.98
N PRO A 43 -13.00 5.13 1.81
CA PRO A 43 -13.61 5.18 3.14
C PRO A 43 -15.08 4.74 3.07
N GLN A 44 -15.51 3.89 4.00
CA GLN A 44 -16.86 3.32 3.99
C GLN A 44 -17.97 4.32 4.40
N ASP A 45 -17.66 5.59 4.69
CA ASP A 45 -18.67 6.63 4.88
C ASP A 45 -19.15 7.17 3.53
N GLY A 46 -19.87 6.32 2.82
CA GLY A 46 -20.40 6.57 1.48
C GLY A 46 -21.35 7.76 1.38
N GLN A 47 -20.78 8.95 1.20
CA GLN A 47 -21.43 10.10 0.56
C GLN A 47 -20.44 10.75 -0.43
N GLU A 48 -20.01 9.98 -1.44
CA GLU A 48 -19.47 10.57 -2.66
C GLU A 48 -20.64 10.87 -3.62
N ASP A 49 -20.92 12.15 -3.79
CA ASP A 49 -21.90 12.70 -4.74
C ASP A 49 -21.52 12.25 -6.18
N PRO A 50 -22.42 11.58 -6.95
CA PRO A 50 -22.14 11.08 -8.29
C PRO A 50 -21.99 12.25 -9.29
N GLY A 51 -20.83 12.90 -9.26
CA GLY A 51 -20.52 14.05 -10.12
C GLY A 51 -19.35 14.90 -9.64
N ALA A 52 -18.95 14.80 -8.37
CA ALA A 52 -17.81 15.55 -7.84
C ALA A 52 -16.56 14.66 -7.84
N VAL A 53 -15.73 14.73 -8.88
CA VAL A 53 -14.35 14.22 -8.82
C VAL A 53 -13.59 15.16 -7.89
N PRO A 54 -13.23 14.78 -6.65
CA PRO A 54 -12.54 15.70 -5.75
C PRO A 54 -11.04 15.58 -6.05
N ALA A 55 -10.61 16.22 -7.14
CA ALA A 55 -9.30 16.00 -7.75
C ALA A 55 -8.10 16.57 -6.97
N GLY A 56 -8.31 17.21 -5.82
CA GLY A 56 -7.24 17.81 -5.01
C GLY A 56 -7.15 17.31 -3.57
N ALA A 57 -8.30 17.14 -2.90
CA ALA A 57 -8.37 16.85 -1.47
C ALA A 57 -8.24 15.37 -1.10
N PHE A 58 -8.27 14.46 -2.08
CA PHE A 58 -7.97 13.04 -1.90
C PHE A 58 -6.74 12.60 -2.71
N ALA A 59 -6.03 13.53 -3.37
CA ALA A 59 -4.88 13.16 -4.20
C ALA A 59 -3.68 12.71 -3.35
N VAL A 60 -3.52 13.30 -2.15
CA VAL A 60 -2.47 12.94 -1.20
C VAL A 60 -2.79 11.60 -0.54
N GLU A 61 -4.05 11.41 -0.17
CA GLU A 61 -4.62 10.21 0.45
C GLU A 61 -4.64 9.02 -0.53
N ALA A 62 -5.01 9.27 -1.79
CA ALA A 62 -4.93 8.27 -2.86
C ALA A 62 -3.48 7.91 -3.20
N GLY A 63 -2.58 8.91 -3.22
CA GLY A 63 -1.14 8.70 -3.38
C GLY A 63 -0.55 7.87 -2.24
N TYR A 64 -0.92 8.19 -1.00
CA TYR A 64 -0.56 7.42 0.20
C TYR A 64 -1.04 5.97 0.10
N GLY A 65 -2.34 5.75 -0.15
CA GLY A 65 -2.89 4.40 -0.26
C GLY A 65 -2.28 3.58 -1.40
N ALA A 66 -1.97 4.22 -2.54
CA ALA A 66 -1.28 3.56 -3.66
C ALA A 66 0.15 3.14 -3.29
N GLU A 67 0.89 4.01 -2.59
CA GLU A 67 2.25 3.73 -2.14
C GLU A 67 2.30 2.61 -1.10
N ILE A 68 1.40 2.65 -0.10
CA ILE A 68 1.28 1.59 0.93
C ILE A 68 1.00 0.24 0.28
N ARG A 69 0.06 0.16 -0.69
CA ARG A 69 -0.20 -1.08 -1.42
C ARG A 69 1.02 -1.58 -2.21
N MET A 70 1.82 -0.68 -2.79
CA MET A 70 3.05 -1.09 -3.50
C MET A 70 4.11 -1.64 -2.55
N ILE A 71 4.32 -0.99 -1.41
CA ILE A 71 5.28 -1.43 -0.39
C ILE A 71 4.86 -2.80 0.18
N LEU A 72 3.57 -2.98 0.47
CA LEU A 72 3.04 -4.20 1.07
C LEU A 72 2.82 -5.34 0.07
N ARG A 73 2.82 -5.10 -1.25
CA ARG A 73 2.63 -6.15 -2.29
C ARG A 73 3.60 -7.32 -2.17
N GLY A 74 4.79 -7.10 -1.60
CA GLY A 74 5.78 -8.15 -1.36
C GLY A 74 5.41 -9.11 -0.22
N LEU A 75 4.45 -8.75 0.63
CA LEU A 75 3.90 -9.58 1.69
C LEU A 75 2.72 -10.36 1.12
N SER A 76 2.94 -11.56 0.60
CA SER A 76 1.81 -12.46 0.29
C SER A 76 1.02 -12.72 1.58
N PRO A 77 -0.32 -12.73 1.55
CA PRO A 77 -1.09 -13.25 2.68
C PRO A 77 -0.63 -14.70 2.96
N PRO A 78 -0.50 -15.12 4.23
CA PRO A 78 -0.23 -16.51 4.55
C PRO A 78 -1.38 -17.38 4.01
N ASP A 79 -1.02 -18.30 3.12
CA ASP A 79 -1.80 -19.43 2.59
C ASP A 79 -3.01 -19.12 1.68
N SER A 80 -2.73 -18.98 0.39
CA SER A 80 -3.62 -19.48 -0.69
C SER A 80 -3.20 -20.87 -1.21
N GLN A 81 -2.29 -21.56 -0.51
CA GLN A 81 -1.91 -22.94 -0.80
C GLN A 81 -2.50 -23.87 0.27
N GLY A 82 -3.71 -24.38 0.04
CA GLY A 82 -4.28 -25.40 0.92
C GLY A 82 -5.78 -25.60 0.73
N GLY A 83 -6.18 -26.25 -0.37
CA GLY A 83 -7.59 -26.60 -0.54
C GLY A 83 -7.95 -27.16 -1.92
N GLY A 84 -7.05 -27.88 -2.56
CA GLY A 84 -7.31 -28.49 -3.85
C GLY A 84 -6.46 -29.74 -4.02
N ASP A 85 -7.00 -30.87 -3.57
CA ASP A 85 -6.87 -32.22 -4.12
C ASP A 85 -6.90 -33.27 -2.99
N LYS A 86 -8.03 -33.96 -2.84
CA LYS A 86 -8.16 -35.34 -3.34
C LYS A 86 -9.59 -35.85 -3.17
N THR A 87 -10.11 -36.30 -4.32
CA THR A 87 -11.08 -37.38 -4.54
C THR A 87 -11.44 -38.27 -3.37
#